data_AF-A0A450TKG4-F1
#
_entry.id   AF-A0A450TKG4-F1
#
_cell.length_a   1.000
_cell.length_b   1.000
_cell.length_c   1.000
_cell.angle_alpha   90.00
_cell.angle_beta   90.00
_cell.angle_gamma   90.00
#
_symmetry.space_group_name_H-M   'P 1'
#
loop_
_entity.id
_entity.type
_entity.pdbx_description
1 polymer ?
#
loop_
_entity_poly.entity_id
_entity_poly.type
_entity_poly.pdbx_seq_one_letter_code
_entity_poly.pdbx_strand_id
1 'polypeptide(L)'
;MALRTFRFNFQQRKIENTFKILEFMRKHIGTEQINTFIEAFHANNPLGGHVNEFQYPNGRKEHLDDFFSEGGSGNGDIHNIIEIFNLVSISLLRYELREELIWYEYGQIMRKCYEWTYYLETKGPGHQYYDEVFRRSEISSWFEKIRLKKFLARRCLRPNEA
;
A
#
# COMPACT_ATOMS: atom_id res chain seq x y z
N MET A 1 38.28 13.90 -5.41
CA MET A 1 38.08 12.64 -4.66
C MET A 1 36.92 12.68 -3.67
N ALA A 2 36.81 13.70 -2.80
CA ALA A 2 35.77 13.79 -1.77
C ALA A 2 34.31 13.64 -2.27
N LEU A 3 33.93 14.30 -3.37
CA LEU A 3 32.56 14.20 -3.93
C LEU A 3 32.22 12.79 -4.43
N ARG A 4 33.19 12.07 -5.02
CA ARG A 4 33.00 10.69 -5.47
C ARG A 4 32.79 9.75 -4.28
N THR A 5 33.61 9.90 -3.24
CA THR A 5 33.49 9.15 -1.99
C THR A 5 32.17 9.45 -1.27
N PHE A 6 31.76 10.71 -1.20
CA PHE A 6 30.48 11.10 -0.62
C PHE A 6 29.30 10.46 -1.38
N ARG A 7 29.30 10.53 -2.72
CA ARG A 7 28.27 9.90 -3.55
C ARG A 7 28.23 8.39 -3.35
N PHE A 8 29.38 7.74 -3.28
CA PHE A 8 29.48 6.30 -3.04
C PHE A 8 28.91 5.93 -1.66
N ASN A 9 29.33 6.63 -0.60
CA ASN A 9 28.81 6.42 0.75
C ASN A 9 27.30 6.63 0.84
N PHE A 10 26.76 7.64 0.15
CA PHE A 10 25.33 7.88 0.10
C PHE A 10 24.58 6.73 -0.58
N GLN A 11 25.09 6.23 -1.71
CA GLN A 11 24.51 5.08 -2.41
C GLN A 11 24.57 3.80 -1.56
N GLN A 12 25.68 3.58 -0.86
CA GLN A 12 25.83 2.44 0.03
C GLN A 12 24.83 2.49 1.19
N ARG A 13 24.71 3.63 1.88
CA ARG A 13 23.69 3.80 2.94
C ARG A 13 22.28 3.58 2.42
N LYS A 14 21.98 4.08 1.22
CA LYS A 14 20.68 3.88 0.58
C LYS A 14 20.39 2.39 0.35
N ILE A 15 21.38 1.61 -0.08
CA ILE A 15 21.26 0.15 -0.24
C ILE A 15 21.08 -0.55 1.12
N GLU A 16 21.92 -0.23 2.10
CA GLU A 16 21.84 -0.81 3.45
C GLU A 16 20.48 -0.53 4.12
N ASN A 17 19.98 0.70 4.03
CA ASN A 17 18.65 1.06 4.53
C ASN A 17 17.54 0.30 3.81
N THR A 18 17.69 0.07 2.50
CA THR A 18 16.71 -0.70 1.73
C THR A 18 16.63 -2.13 2.21
N PHE A 19 17.77 -2.81 2.43
CA PHE A 19 17.76 -4.18 2.94
C PHE A 19 17.20 -4.28 4.35
N LYS A 20 17.51 -3.32 5.24
CA LYS A 20 16.91 -3.26 6.58
C LYS A 20 15.39 -3.11 6.53
N ILE A 21 14.88 -2.27 5.61
CA ILE A 21 13.44 -2.09 5.42
C ILE A 21 12.80 -3.34 4.80
N LEU A 22 13.45 -4.01 3.86
CA LEU A 22 12.96 -5.29 3.32
C LEU A 22 12.90 -6.35 4.41
N GLU A 23 13.92 -6.47 5.26
CA GLU A 23 13.93 -7.39 6.39
C GLU A 23 12.81 -7.07 7.39
N PHE A 24 12.61 -5.79 7.70
CA PHE A 24 11.47 -5.33 8.50
C PHE A 24 10.14 -5.74 7.87
N MET A 25 9.92 -5.45 6.58
CA MET A 25 8.67 -5.82 5.91
C MET A 25 8.45 -7.33 5.90
N ARG A 26 9.48 -8.15 5.63
CA ARG A 26 9.36 -9.62 5.66
C ARG A 26 9.04 -10.16 7.05
N LYS A 27 9.54 -9.51 8.11
CA LYS A 27 9.23 -9.90 9.49
C LYS A 27 7.80 -9.56 9.89
N HIS A 28 7.23 -8.49 9.33
CA HIS A 28 5.92 -7.98 9.74
C HIS A 28 4.78 -8.30 8.75
N ILE A 29 5.11 -8.61 7.50
CA ILE A 29 4.20 -9.18 6.50
C ILE A 29 4.52 -10.67 6.40
N GLY A 30 3.92 -11.44 7.31
CA GLY A 30 4.12 -12.88 7.37
C GLY A 30 3.40 -13.63 6.26
N THR A 31 3.66 -14.94 6.18
CA THR A 31 3.07 -15.82 5.17
C THR A 31 1.53 -15.85 5.25
N GLU A 32 0.96 -15.83 6.44
CA GLU A 32 -0.50 -15.79 6.63
C GLU A 32 -1.10 -14.53 6.02
N GLN A 33 -0.52 -13.34 6.29
CA GLN A 33 -1.00 -12.09 5.70
C GLN A 33 -0.93 -12.12 4.17
N ILE A 34 0.15 -12.69 3.61
CA ILE A 34 0.32 -12.84 2.17
C ILE A 34 -0.73 -13.80 1.59
N ASN A 35 -1.00 -14.92 2.24
CA ASN A 35 -2.02 -15.88 1.81
C ASN A 35 -3.42 -15.25 1.81
N THR A 36 -3.79 -14.58 2.91
CA THR A 36 -5.05 -13.83 3.01
C THR A 36 -5.17 -12.77 1.90
N PHE A 37 -4.08 -12.05 1.62
CA PHE A 37 -4.05 -11.11 0.50
C PHE A 37 -4.26 -11.79 -0.85
N ILE A 38 -3.58 -12.92 -1.11
CA ILE A 38 -3.70 -13.66 -2.36
C ILE A 38 -5.14 -14.16 -2.57
N GLU A 39 -5.77 -14.69 -1.53
CA GLU A 39 -7.17 -15.11 -1.58
C GLU A 39 -8.11 -13.96 -1.93
N ALA A 40 -7.96 -12.82 -1.24
CA ALA A 40 -8.73 -11.61 -1.52
C ALA A 40 -8.46 -11.07 -2.93
N PHE A 41 -7.20 -11.09 -3.37
CA PHE A 41 -6.80 -10.66 -4.71
C PHE A 41 -7.45 -11.51 -5.81
N HIS A 42 -7.48 -12.83 -5.64
CA HIS A 42 -8.17 -13.73 -6.56
C HIS A 42 -9.69 -13.57 -6.51
N ALA A 43 -10.26 -13.35 -5.32
CA ALA A 43 -11.69 -13.10 -5.16
C ALA A 43 -12.11 -11.75 -5.81
N ASN A 44 -11.22 -10.77 -5.85
CA ASN A 44 -11.43 -9.47 -6.52
C ASN A 44 -11.05 -9.47 -8.01
N ASN A 45 -10.95 -10.65 -8.65
CA ASN A 45 -10.51 -10.75 -10.04
C ASN A 45 -11.57 -10.17 -11.02
N PRO A 46 -11.21 -9.16 -11.85
CA PRO A 46 -12.14 -8.51 -12.76
C PRO A 46 -12.56 -9.36 -13.97
N LEU A 47 -11.97 -10.55 -14.18
CA LEU A 47 -12.32 -11.40 -15.33
C LEU A 47 -13.73 -12.00 -15.27
N GLY A 48 -14.48 -11.80 -14.17
CA GLY A 48 -15.88 -12.25 -14.06
C GLY A 48 -16.76 -11.50 -13.06
N GLY A 49 -16.28 -10.42 -12.43
CA GLY A 49 -17.00 -9.71 -11.35
C GLY A 49 -16.80 -8.20 -11.35
N HIS A 50 -17.51 -7.51 -10.45
CA HIS A 50 -17.36 -6.07 -10.25
C HIS A 50 -16.05 -5.76 -9.51
N VAL A 51 -15.35 -4.69 -9.91
CA VAL A 51 -14.03 -4.29 -9.35
C VAL A 51 -14.08 -4.02 -7.85
N ASN A 52 -15.26 -3.76 -7.28
CA ASN A 52 -15.46 -3.45 -5.87
C ASN A 52 -16.11 -4.62 -5.10
N GLU A 53 -16.13 -5.82 -5.68
CA GLU A 53 -16.65 -7.01 -5.02
C GLU A 53 -15.56 -8.07 -4.91
N PHE A 54 -15.64 -8.86 -3.84
CA PHE A 54 -14.89 -10.09 -3.65
C PHE A 54 -15.84 -11.26 -3.82
N GLN A 55 -15.53 -12.16 -4.76
CA GLN A 55 -16.30 -13.37 -5.01
C GLN A 55 -15.44 -14.58 -4.68
N TYR A 56 -15.71 -15.21 -3.54
CA TYR A 56 -14.95 -16.35 -3.06
C TYR A 56 -15.47 -17.67 -3.65
N PRO A 57 -14.62 -18.71 -3.76
CA PRO A 57 -15.02 -20.01 -4.32
C PRO A 57 -16.19 -20.70 -3.60
N ASN A 58 -16.41 -20.39 -2.32
CA ASN A 58 -17.51 -20.91 -1.51
C ASN A 58 -18.86 -20.21 -1.76
N GLY A 59 -18.94 -19.28 -2.72
CA GLY A 59 -20.13 -18.51 -3.03
C GLY A 59 -20.32 -17.27 -2.15
N ARG A 60 -19.44 -17.02 -1.17
CA ARG A 60 -19.45 -15.78 -0.38
C ARG A 60 -19.13 -14.60 -1.29
N LYS A 61 -19.93 -13.55 -1.17
CA LYS A 61 -19.69 -12.25 -1.80
C LYS A 61 -19.55 -11.18 -0.73
N GLU A 62 -18.63 -10.27 -0.93
CA GLU A 62 -18.36 -9.16 0.00
C GLU A 62 -18.06 -7.91 -0.83
N HIS A 63 -18.72 -6.79 -0.52
CA HIS A 63 -18.38 -5.52 -1.15
C HIS A 63 -17.11 -4.96 -0.52
N LEU A 64 -16.39 -4.10 -1.24
CA LEU A 64 -15.15 -3.50 -0.79
C LEU A 64 -15.31 -2.69 0.50
N ASP A 65 -16.48 -2.07 0.71
CA ASP A 65 -16.82 -1.37 1.94
C ASP A 65 -16.92 -2.32 3.15
N ASP A 66 -17.65 -3.43 2.97
CA ASP A 66 -17.83 -4.43 4.02
C ASP A 66 -16.51 -5.13 4.35
N PHE A 67 -15.69 -5.37 3.33
CA PHE A 67 -14.38 -6.01 3.46
C PHE A 67 -13.43 -5.26 4.41
N PHE A 68 -13.46 -3.93 4.39
CA PHE A 68 -12.65 -3.08 5.28
C PHE A 68 -13.40 -2.58 6.53
N SER A 69 -14.66 -2.98 6.71
CA SER A 69 -15.45 -2.62 7.89
C SER A 69 -14.98 -3.36 9.15
N GLU A 70 -15.48 -2.94 10.32
CA GLU A 70 -15.27 -3.69 11.57
C GLU A 70 -15.85 -5.11 11.46
N GLY A 71 -14.98 -6.14 11.56
CA GLY A 71 -15.36 -7.55 11.38
C GLY A 71 -15.36 -8.05 9.93
N GLY A 72 -15.04 -7.19 8.95
CA GLY A 72 -14.86 -7.56 7.54
C GLY A 72 -13.62 -8.43 7.31
N SER A 73 -13.61 -9.18 6.20
CA SER A 73 -12.54 -10.16 5.93
C SER A 73 -11.17 -9.55 5.63
N GLY A 74 -11.14 -8.27 5.24
CA GLY A 74 -9.92 -7.50 5.03
C GLY A 74 -9.42 -6.82 6.31
N ASN A 75 -10.24 -6.81 7.36
CA ASN A 75 -9.88 -6.23 8.64
C ASN A 75 -8.99 -7.21 9.42
N GLY A 76 -7.83 -6.73 9.89
CA GLY A 76 -6.76 -7.58 10.44
C GLY A 76 -5.57 -7.66 9.49
N ASP A 77 -5.40 -8.79 8.79
CA ASP A 77 -4.17 -9.08 8.05
C ASP A 77 -3.87 -8.13 6.89
N ILE A 78 -4.86 -7.85 6.04
CA ILE A 78 -4.68 -6.93 4.90
C ILE A 78 -4.58 -5.48 5.39
N HIS A 79 -5.31 -5.13 6.46
CA HIS A 79 -5.13 -3.85 7.14
C HIS A 79 -3.69 -3.67 7.63
N ASN A 80 -3.12 -4.68 8.31
CA ASN A 80 -1.74 -4.67 8.79
C ASN A 80 -0.73 -4.49 7.65
N ILE A 81 -0.93 -5.16 6.51
CA ILE A 81 -0.11 -4.96 5.29
C ILE A 81 -0.15 -3.49 4.86
N ILE A 82 -1.35 -2.89 4.79
CA ILE A 82 -1.53 -1.49 4.38
C ILE A 82 -0.80 -0.54 5.34
N GLU A 83 -0.88 -0.80 6.64
CA GLU A 83 -0.19 0.02 7.66
C GLU A 83 1.33 -0.05 7.52
N ILE A 84 1.88 -1.24 7.29
CA ILE A 84 3.32 -1.43 7.03
C ILE A 84 3.75 -0.67 5.78
N PHE A 85 2.97 -0.76 4.69
CA PHE A 85 3.27 -0.01 3.48
C PHE A 85 3.18 1.50 3.68
N ASN A 86 2.23 1.99 4.47
CA ASN A 86 2.15 3.41 4.82
C ASN A 86 3.38 3.89 5.59
N LEU A 87 3.88 3.08 6.54
CA LEU A 87 5.10 3.37 7.27
C LEU A 87 6.32 3.46 6.33
N VAL A 88 6.51 2.47 5.47
CA VAL A 88 7.65 2.40 4.53
C VAL A 88 7.58 3.50 3.47
N SER A 89 6.37 3.92 3.09
CA SER A 89 6.16 4.98 2.10
C SER A 89 6.79 6.33 2.49
N ILE A 90 7.01 6.59 3.78
CA ILE A 90 7.75 7.78 4.24
C ILE A 90 9.16 7.80 3.69
N SER A 91 9.91 6.72 3.91
CA SER A 91 11.31 6.60 3.50
C SER A 91 11.46 6.52 1.99
N LEU A 92 10.47 5.95 1.30
CA LEU A 92 10.37 6.02 -0.16
C LEU A 92 10.20 7.46 -0.65
N LEU A 93 9.27 8.24 -0.07
CA LEU A 93 9.05 9.64 -0.43
C LEU A 93 10.28 10.53 -0.14
N ARG A 94 11.07 10.19 0.88
CA ARG A 94 12.31 10.88 1.24
C ARG A 94 13.53 10.42 0.43
N TYR A 95 13.35 9.52 -0.54
CA TYR A 95 14.42 8.97 -1.39
C TYR A 95 15.52 8.23 -0.61
N GLU A 96 15.21 7.76 0.60
CA GLU A 96 16.14 7.07 1.51
C GLU A 96 16.36 5.60 1.09
N LEU A 97 15.53 5.07 0.20
CA LEU A 97 15.51 3.66 -0.22
C LEU A 97 15.60 3.50 -1.74
N ARG A 98 16.12 2.37 -2.20
CA ARG A 98 16.09 1.94 -3.60
C ARG A 98 14.68 1.43 -3.92
N GLU A 99 13.88 2.30 -4.50
CA GLU A 99 12.47 2.05 -4.82
C GLU A 99 12.27 0.82 -5.72
N GLU A 100 13.27 0.48 -6.53
CA GLU A 100 13.24 -0.66 -7.44
C GLU A 100 13.22 -2.00 -6.70
N LEU A 101 14.00 -2.13 -5.62
CA LEU A 101 14.07 -3.35 -4.81
C LEU A 101 12.79 -3.55 -4.00
N ILE A 102 12.25 -2.47 -3.43
CA ILE A 102 10.96 -2.52 -2.73
C ILE A 102 9.84 -2.95 -3.69
N TRP A 103 9.85 -2.41 -4.91
CA TRP A 103 8.85 -2.75 -5.93
C TRP A 103 8.95 -4.17 -6.43
N TYR A 104 10.17 -4.68 -6.59
CA TYR A 104 10.41 -6.05 -7.02
C TYR A 104 9.73 -7.06 -6.08
N GLU A 105 9.78 -6.83 -4.76
CA GLU A 105 9.19 -7.75 -3.78
C GLU A 105 7.71 -7.48 -3.49
N TYR A 106 7.32 -6.22 -3.33
CA TYR A 106 5.99 -5.87 -2.80
C TYR A 106 5.12 -5.06 -3.75
N GLY A 107 5.62 -4.70 -4.94
CA GLY A 107 4.95 -3.74 -5.84
C GLY A 107 3.53 -4.13 -6.23
N GLN A 108 3.26 -5.42 -6.45
CA GLN A 108 1.91 -5.91 -6.80
C GLN A 108 0.93 -5.75 -5.64
N ILE A 109 1.34 -6.15 -4.43
CA ILE A 109 0.53 -6.05 -3.22
C ILE A 109 0.28 -4.57 -2.89
N MET A 110 1.32 -3.75 -2.87
CA MET A 110 1.24 -2.31 -2.66
C MET A 110 0.25 -1.63 -3.62
N ARG A 111 0.32 -1.99 -4.92
CA ARG A 111 -0.57 -1.44 -5.94
C ARG A 111 -2.03 -1.79 -5.68
N LYS A 112 -2.33 -3.05 -5.36
CA LYS A 112 -3.71 -3.50 -5.16
C LYS A 112 -4.31 -2.97 -3.87
N CYS A 113 -3.55 -2.98 -2.78
CA CYS A 113 -3.89 -2.29 -1.54
C CYS A 113 -4.24 -0.81 -1.78
N TYR A 114 -3.50 -0.14 -2.66
CA TYR A 114 -3.81 1.23 -3.04
C TYR A 114 -5.08 1.36 -3.88
N GLU A 115 -5.30 0.50 -4.88
CA GLU A 115 -6.52 0.53 -5.68
C GLU A 115 -7.79 0.36 -4.81
N TRP A 116 -7.74 -0.56 -3.84
CA TRP A 116 -8.82 -0.78 -2.88
C TRP A 116 -9.06 0.41 -1.96
N THR A 117 -8.00 0.90 -1.29
CA THR A 117 -8.13 2.04 -0.36
C THR A 117 -8.51 3.34 -1.09
N TYR A 118 -8.04 3.54 -2.32
CA TYR A 118 -8.41 4.69 -3.15
C TYR A 118 -9.90 4.69 -3.51
N TYR A 119 -10.48 3.53 -3.82
CA TYR A 119 -11.93 3.43 -4.07
C TYR A 119 -12.74 3.88 -2.84
N LEU A 120 -12.42 3.34 -1.66
CA LEU A 120 -13.11 3.69 -0.41
C LEU A 120 -13.05 5.20 -0.13
N GLU A 121 -11.88 5.80 -0.40
CA GLU A 121 -11.63 7.22 -0.19
C GLU A 121 -12.26 8.15 -1.23
N THR A 122 -12.72 7.67 -2.39
CA THR A 122 -13.13 8.55 -3.52
C THR A 122 -14.49 8.22 -4.12
N LYS A 123 -14.97 6.99 -3.93
CA LYS A 123 -16.16 6.46 -4.62
C LYS A 123 -17.07 5.65 -3.70
N GLY A 124 -16.57 5.18 -2.55
CA GLY A 124 -17.37 4.44 -1.57
C GLY A 124 -18.37 5.33 -0.83
N PRO A 125 -19.40 4.76 -0.18
CA PRO A 125 -20.39 5.48 0.65
C PRO A 125 -19.76 6.27 1.81
N GLY A 126 -18.56 5.88 2.27
CA GLY A 126 -17.78 6.64 3.25
C GLY A 126 -17.13 7.92 2.71
N HIS A 127 -17.17 8.19 1.41
CA HIS A 127 -16.53 9.34 0.75
C HIS A 127 -16.90 10.69 1.40
N GLN A 128 -18.16 10.88 1.78
CA GLN A 128 -18.60 12.12 2.43
C GLN A 128 -18.01 12.29 3.84
N TYR A 129 -17.85 11.19 4.59
CA TYR A 129 -17.22 11.19 5.91
C TYR A 129 -15.71 11.49 5.79
N TYR A 130 -15.03 10.89 4.81
CA TYR A 130 -13.62 11.16 4.55
C TYR A 130 -13.39 12.58 4.03
N ASP A 131 -14.22 13.12 3.14
CA ASP A 131 -14.14 14.51 2.67
C ASP A 131 -14.27 15.54 3.80
N GLU A 132 -15.10 15.26 4.81
CA GLU A 132 -15.29 16.13 5.97
C GLU A 132 -14.13 16.00 6.98
N VAL A 133 -13.62 14.78 7.19
CA VAL A 133 -12.42 14.52 8.00
C VAL A 133 -11.17 15.14 7.36
N PHE A 134 -10.98 15.00 6.03
CA PHE A 134 -9.91 15.62 5.26
C PHE A 134 -9.94 17.15 5.32
N ARG A 135 -11.15 17.75 5.32
CA ARG A 135 -11.32 19.21 5.49
C ARG A 135 -11.07 19.69 6.91
N ARG A 136 -11.34 18.88 7.93
CA ARG A 136 -11.20 19.24 9.36
C ARG A 136 -9.80 19.00 9.94
N SER A 137 -8.99 18.16 9.30
CA SER A 137 -7.65 17.87 9.78
C SER A 137 -6.62 18.92 9.33
N GLU A 138 -6.56 20.06 10.01
CA GLU A 138 -5.26 20.74 10.22
C GLU A 138 -4.57 20.20 11.49
N ILE A 139 -5.25 19.38 12.29
CA ILE A 139 -4.75 18.82 13.55
C ILE A 139 -5.34 17.41 13.74
N SER A 140 -4.63 16.36 13.31
CA SER A 140 -4.60 15.01 13.92
C SER A 140 -3.98 13.96 12.99
N SER A 141 -3.47 12.89 13.60
CA SER A 141 -2.49 11.89 13.14
C SER A 141 -2.94 10.93 12.02
N TRP A 142 -3.87 11.32 11.15
CA TRP A 142 -4.24 10.51 9.96
C TRP A 142 -3.50 10.93 8.68
N PHE A 143 -2.83 12.10 8.69
CA PHE A 143 -1.92 12.57 7.62
C PHE A 143 -0.76 11.60 7.32
N GLU A 144 -0.57 10.58 8.14
CA GLU A 144 0.39 9.50 7.93
C GLU A 144 -0.14 8.37 7.02
N LYS A 145 -1.46 8.24 6.81
CA LYS A 145 -2.08 7.19 5.98
C LYS A 145 -2.17 7.54 4.48
N ILE A 146 -1.83 8.77 4.09
CA ILE A 146 -1.86 9.27 2.70
C ILE A 146 -0.52 8.99 1.96
N ARG A 147 0.44 8.32 2.60
CA ARG A 147 1.82 8.25 2.12
C ARG A 147 2.01 7.21 1.02
N LEU A 148 1.35 6.05 1.12
CA LEU A 148 1.32 5.07 0.04
C LEU A 148 0.68 5.68 -1.22
N LYS A 149 -0.41 6.42 -1.05
CA LYS A 149 -1.07 7.17 -2.13
C LYS A 149 -0.16 8.21 -2.79
N LYS A 150 0.54 9.04 -2.01
CA LYS A 150 1.50 10.03 -2.56
C LYS A 150 2.66 9.36 -3.31
N PHE A 151 3.21 8.28 -2.75
CA PHE A 151 4.28 7.52 -3.37
C PHE A 151 3.82 6.90 -4.70
N LEU A 152 2.66 6.22 -4.69
CA LEU A 152 2.13 5.56 -5.87
C LEU A 152 1.59 6.54 -6.90
N ALA A 153 0.97 7.66 -6.53
CA ALA A 153 0.59 8.70 -7.47
C ALA A 153 1.82 9.23 -8.24
N ARG A 154 2.95 9.45 -7.56
CA ARG A 154 4.21 9.86 -8.19
C ARG A 154 4.80 8.82 -9.16
N ARG A 155 4.44 7.55 -9.00
CA ARG A 155 4.92 6.43 -9.83
C ARG A 155 3.95 6.06 -10.94
N CYS A 156 2.65 5.99 -10.65
CA CYS A 156 1.57 5.65 -11.58
C CYS A 156 1.20 6.81 -12.52
N LEU A 157 1.45 8.08 -12.14
CA LEU A 157 1.31 9.25 -13.02
C LEU A 157 2.54 9.49 -13.90
N ARG A 158 3.49 8.54 -13.97
CA ARG A 158 4.50 8.50 -15.04
C ARG A 158 4.28 7.25 -15.90
N PRO A 159 3.34 7.28 -16.87
CA PRO A 159 3.13 6.14 -17.75
C PRO A 159 4.22 5.94 -18.80
N ASN A 160 5.08 6.93 -19.10
CA ASN A 160 5.92 6.90 -20.31
C ASN A 160 7.38 7.36 -20.08
N GLU A 161 8.13 6.69 -19.22
CA GLU A 161 9.61 6.77 -19.24
C GLU A 161 10.20 5.37 -19.01
N ALA A 162 10.04 4.51 -20.00
CA ALA A 162 10.87 3.33 -20.26
C ALA A 162 10.94 3.13 -21.78
#